data_AF-A0A7C5WXH9-F1
#
_entry.id   AF-A0A7C5WXH9-F1
#
_cell.length_a   1.000
_cell.length_b   1.000
_cell.length_c   1.000
_cell.angle_alpha   90.00
_cell.angle_beta   90.00
_cell.angle_gamma   90.00
#
_symmetry.space_group_name_H-M   'P 1'
#
loop_
_entity.id
_entity.type
_entity.pdbx_description
1 polymer ?
#
loop_
_entity_poly.entity_id
_entity_poly.type
_entity_poly.pdbx_seq_one_letter_code
_entity_poly.pdbx_strand_id
1 'polypeptide(L)'
;MLIRSAKIQFLFWTAFFSVFLYLWLLAIGFQTFVLPDEKIMETPQNAVLLMFVLYGFMIIAILAGTIVSIMINNRFYTKFFSASVIVSLVTFLFAKGMFG
;
A
#
# COMPACT_ATOMS: atom_id res chain seq x y z
N MET A 1 -22.48 -12.70 -16.26
CA MET A 1 -23.49 -11.85 -15.60
C MET A 1 -22.80 -11.07 -14.48
N LEU A 2 -22.24 -9.90 -14.78
CA LEU A 2 -21.36 -9.15 -13.88
C LEU A 2 -21.78 -7.67 -13.86
N ILE A 3 -23.08 -7.41 -13.71
CA ILE A 3 -23.56 -6.09 -13.34
C ILE A 3 -23.29 -5.93 -11.84
N ARG A 4 -22.00 -5.80 -11.47
CA ARG A 4 -21.64 -5.39 -10.11
C ARG A 4 -21.81 -3.88 -10.07
N SER A 5 -22.68 -3.41 -9.18
CA SER A 5 -22.86 -2.00 -8.82
C SER A 5 -21.53 -1.24 -8.90
N ALA A 6 -21.51 -0.05 -9.52
CA ALA A 6 -20.31 0.78 -9.67
C ALA A 6 -19.52 0.92 -8.37
N LYS A 7 -20.21 0.90 -7.22
CA LYS A 7 -19.61 0.93 -5.88
C LYS A 7 -18.74 -0.31 -5.59
N ILE A 8 -19.18 -1.50 -5.98
CA ILE A 8 -18.42 -2.75 -5.84
C ILE A 8 -17.24 -2.77 -6.79
N GLN A 9 -17.40 -2.26 -8.02
CA GLN A 9 -16.29 -2.14 -8.97
C GLN A 9 -15.22 -1.18 -8.43
N PHE A 10 -15.64 -0.03 -7.89
CA PHE A 10 -14.74 0.90 -7.22
C PHE A 10 -13.95 0.20 -6.10
N LEU A 11 -14.62 -0.49 -5.17
CA LEU A 11 -13.95 -1.20 -4.08
C LEU A 11 -12.97 -2.27 -4.58
N PHE A 12 -13.32 -3.01 -5.63
CA PHE A 12 -12.42 -3.98 -6.25
C PHE A 12 -11.16 -3.30 -6.79
N TRP A 13 -11.32 -2.24 -7.58
CA TRP A 13 -10.20 -1.52 -8.18
C TRP A 13 -9.34 -0.83 -7.13
N THR A 14 -9.95 -0.23 -6.11
CA THR A 14 -9.21 0.38 -4.99
C THR A 14 -8.43 -0.67 -4.20
N ALA A 15 -9.01 -1.84 -3.94
CA ALA A 15 -8.33 -2.94 -3.24
C ALA A 15 -7.18 -3.51 -4.08
N PHE A 16 -7.42 -3.74 -5.38
CA PHE A 16 -6.39 -4.18 -6.30
C PHE A 16 -5.23 -3.18 -6.38
N PHE A 17 -5.55 -1.89 -6.53
CA PHE A 17 -4.56 -0.83 -6.59
C PHE A 17 -3.77 -0.69 -5.29
N SER A 18 -4.40 -0.82 -4.11
CA SER A 18 -3.68 -0.79 -2.83
C SER A 18 -2.71 -1.96 -2.69
N VAL A 19 -3.09 -3.17 -3.14
CA VAL A 19 -2.18 -4.33 -3.13
C VAL A 19 -1.03 -4.13 -4.10
N PHE A 20 -1.31 -3.61 -5.29
CA PHE A 20 -0.28 -3.30 -6.28
C PHE A 20 0.73 -2.28 -5.75
N LEU A 21 0.25 -1.19 -5.13
CA LEU A 21 1.12 -0.20 -4.50
C LEU A 21 1.97 -0.79 -3.37
N TYR A 22 1.39 -1.68 -2.56
CA TYR A 22 2.13 -2.37 -1.49
C TYR A 22 3.25 -3.25 -2.06
N LEU A 23 2.94 -4.07 -3.06
CA LEU A 23 3.94 -4.92 -3.72
C LEU A 23 5.03 -4.09 -4.41
N TRP A 24 4.67 -2.96 -5.02
CA TRP A 24 5.63 -2.07 -5.65
C TRP A 24 6.56 -1.42 -4.63
N LEU A 25 6.00 -0.96 -3.50
CA LEU A 25 6.79 -0.43 -2.39
C LEU A 25 7.77 -1.47 -1.84
N LEU A 26 7.32 -2.72 -1.66
CA LEU A 26 8.20 -3.82 -1.25
C LEU A 26 9.29 -4.10 -2.28
N ALA A 27 8.95 -4.11 -3.58
CA ALA A 27 9.91 -4.35 -4.64
C ALA A 27 11.02 -3.26 -4.65
N ILE A 28 10.65 -1.98 -4.53
CA ILE A 28 11.62 -0.89 -4.45
C ILE A 28 12.47 -1.02 -3.18
N GLY A 29 11.85 -1.28 -2.03
CA GLY A 29 12.60 -1.47 -0.78
C GLY A 29 13.60 -2.63 -0.87
N PHE A 30 13.18 -3.75 -1.47
CA PHE A 30 14.03 -4.92 -1.64
C PHE A 30 15.18 -4.68 -2.63
N GLN A 31 14.90 -4.11 -3.80
CA GLN A 31 15.93 -3.75 -4.79
C GLN A 31 16.88 -2.69 -4.23
N THR A 32 16.39 -1.75 -3.44
CA THR A 32 17.21 -0.64 -2.94
C THR A 32 18.12 -1.05 -1.78
N PHE A 33 17.62 -1.88 -0.86
CA PHE A 33 18.31 -2.14 0.41
C PHE A 33 18.76 -3.59 0.63
N VAL A 34 18.15 -4.56 -0.06
CA VAL A 34 18.47 -5.99 0.11
C VAL A 34 19.29 -6.53 -1.05
N LEU A 35 18.93 -6.18 -2.28
CA LEU A 35 19.63 -6.58 -3.51
C LEU A 35 20.00 -5.35 -4.36
N PRO A 36 20.87 -4.45 -3.85
CA PRO A 36 21.24 -3.27 -4.58
C PRO A 36 22.14 -3.62 -5.79
N ASP A 37 21.80 -3.07 -6.95
CA ASP A 37 22.57 -3.21 -8.19
C ASP A 37 23.97 -2.58 -8.05
N GLU A 38 24.10 -1.54 -7.22
CA GLU A 38 25.34 -0.84 -6.90
C GLU A 38 25.57 -0.78 -5.38
N LYS A 39 26.84 -0.77 -4.96
CA LYS A 39 27.17 -0.71 -3.54
C LYS A 39 26.66 0.62 -2.95
N ILE A 40 25.77 0.53 -1.96
CA ILE A 40 25.16 1.70 -1.30
C ILE A 40 26.25 2.48 -0.56
N MET A 41 26.76 3.55 -1.18
CA MET A 41 27.75 4.45 -0.57
C MET A 41 27.08 5.64 0.15
N GLU A 42 25.91 6.06 -0.32
CA GLU A 42 25.07 7.10 0.26
C GLU A 42 23.62 6.62 0.33
N THR A 43 22.81 7.21 1.22
CA THR A 43 21.39 6.91 1.28
C THR A 43 20.72 7.29 -0.05
N PRO A 44 20.08 6.35 -0.75
CA PRO A 44 19.53 6.59 -2.08
C PRO A 44 18.26 7.46 -2.00
N GLN A 45 18.45 8.78 -1.93
CA GLN A 45 17.39 9.77 -1.68
C GLN A 45 16.22 9.65 -2.65
N ASN A 46 16.49 9.41 -3.93
CA ASN A 46 15.46 9.25 -4.96
C ASN A 46 14.56 8.03 -4.69
N ALA A 47 15.15 6.91 -4.25
CA ALA A 47 14.40 5.71 -3.91
C ALA A 47 13.57 5.91 -2.63
N VAL A 48 14.13 6.58 -1.62
CA VAL A 48 13.41 6.92 -0.38
C VAL A 48 12.23 7.86 -0.67
N LEU A 49 12.43 8.88 -1.50
CA LEU A 49 11.37 9.80 -1.91
C LEU A 49 10.26 9.06 -2.67
N LEU A 50 10.63 8.17 -3.60
CA LEU A 50 9.67 7.33 -4.32
C LEU A 50 8.87 6.43 -3.37
N MET A 51 9.54 5.76 -2.43
CA MET A 51 8.89 4.94 -1.41
C MET A 51 7.92 5.76 -0.55
N PHE A 52 8.29 6.98 -0.17
CA PHE A 52 7.43 7.89 0.58
C PHE A 52 6.17 8.28 -0.21
N VAL A 53 6.32 8.63 -1.50
CA VAL A 53 5.19 8.95 -2.39
C VAL A 53 4.27 7.74 -2.58
N LEU A 54 4.82 6.55 -2.82
CA LEU A 54 4.03 5.32 -2.97
C LEU A 54 3.29 4.96 -1.68
N TYR A 55 3.93 5.13 -0.52
CA TYR A 55 3.29 4.93 0.77
C TYR A 55 2.12 5.91 0.98
N GLY A 56 2.29 7.17 0.60
CA GLY A 56 1.23 8.17 0.60
C GLY A 56 0.02 7.77 -0.26
N PHE A 57 0.26 7.35 -1.51
CA PHE A 57 -0.81 6.86 -2.39
C PHE A 57 -1.50 5.61 -1.83
N MET A 58 -0.73 4.71 -1.20
CA MET A 58 -1.28 3.49 -0.60
C MET A 58 -2.21 3.82 0.56
N ILE A 59 -1.83 4.75 1.45
CA ILE A 59 -2.69 5.22 2.55
C ILE A 59 -3.98 5.84 1.99
N ILE A 60 -3.88 6.71 0.99
CA ILE A 60 -5.06 7.35 0.38
C ILE A 60 -6.00 6.29 -0.21
N ALA A 61 -5.46 5.29 -0.93
CA ALA A 61 -6.26 4.21 -1.50
C ALA A 61 -6.96 3.38 -0.41
N ILE A 62 -6.23 3.00 0.66
CA ILE A 62 -6.79 2.22 1.77
C ILE A 62 -7.88 3.01 2.51
N LEU A 63 -7.67 4.30 2.76
CA LEU A 63 -8.65 5.16 3.42
C LEU A 63 -9.91 5.35 2.57
N ALA A 64 -9.75 5.64 1.27
CA ALA A 64 -10.88 5.76 0.35
C ALA A 64 -11.69 4.45 0.28
N GLY A 65 -11.00 3.30 0.20
CA GLY A 65 -11.62 1.98 0.23
C GLY A 65 -12.35 1.70 1.55
N THR A 66 -11.74 2.05 2.68
CA THR A 66 -12.33 1.93 4.01
C THR A 66 -13.63 2.72 4.10
N ILE A 67 -13.61 4.00 3.75
CA ILE A 67 -14.77 4.90 3.80
C ILE A 67 -15.90 4.35 2.94
N VAL A 68 -15.63 4.03 1.67
CA VAL A 68 -16.67 3.52 0.76
C VAL A 68 -17.21 2.17 1.23
N SER A 69 -16.36 1.29 1.76
CA SER A 69 -16.79 -0.02 2.27
C SER A 69 -17.75 0.11 3.45
N ILE A 70 -17.49 1.06 4.36
CA ILE A 70 -18.36 1.37 5.50
C ILE A 70 -19.68 1.99 5.02
N MET A 71 -19.62 2.96 4.10
CA MET A 71 -20.81 3.61 3.54
C MET A 71 -21.79 2.65 2.89
N ILE A 72 -21.29 1.59 2.24
CA ILE A 72 -22.15 0.57 1.60
C ILE A 72 -22.37 -0.67 2.48
N ASN A 73 -21.91 -0.65 3.73
CA ASN A 73 -21.99 -1.75 4.69
C ASN A 73 -21.46 -3.09 4.14
N ASN A 74 -20.35 -3.05 3.40
CA ASN A 74 -19.74 -4.24 2.82
C ASN A 74 -18.68 -4.83 3.77
N ARG A 75 -19.11 -5.82 4.57
CA ARG A 75 -18.26 -6.48 5.58
C ARG A 75 -16.97 -7.08 5.04
N PHE A 76 -16.96 -7.58 3.80
CA PHE A 76 -15.75 -8.16 3.20
C PHE A 76 -14.69 -7.08 2.98
N TYR A 77 -15.04 -6.00 2.28
CA TYR A 77 -14.10 -4.93 1.99
C TYR A 77 -13.73 -4.13 3.23
N THR A 78 -14.64 -3.96 4.19
CA THR A 78 -14.29 -3.32 5.48
C THR A 78 -13.20 -4.11 6.19
N LYS A 79 -13.34 -5.44 6.30
CA LYS A 79 -12.28 -6.28 6.90
C LYS A 79 -10.97 -6.23 6.11
N PHE A 80 -11.05 -6.27 4.78
CA PHE A 80 -9.88 -6.20 3.91
C PHE A 80 -9.09 -4.90 4.10
N PHE A 81 -9.77 -3.74 4.06
CA PHE A 81 -9.08 -2.46 4.20
C PHE A 81 -8.59 -2.24 5.63
N SER A 82 -9.34 -2.66 6.66
CA SER A 82 -8.86 -2.62 8.04
C SER A 82 -7.60 -3.48 8.25
N ALA A 83 -7.55 -4.69 7.69
CA ALA A 83 -6.35 -5.52 7.71
C ALA A 83 -5.19 -4.85 6.94
N SER A 84 -5.48 -4.24 5.79
CA SER A 84 -4.49 -3.51 5.00
C SER A 84 -3.88 -2.34 5.76
N VAL A 85 -4.66 -1.59 6.56
CA VAL A 85 -4.13 -0.54 7.46
C VAL A 85 -3.10 -1.14 8.44
N ILE A 86 -3.44 -2.26 9.09
CA ILE A 86 -2.55 -2.91 10.06
C ILE A 86 -1.26 -3.36 9.37
N VAL A 87 -1.36 -4.03 8.23
CA VAL A 87 -0.19 -4.48 7.45
C VAL A 87 0.69 -3.30 7.05
N SER A 88 0.08 -2.19 6.62
CA SER A 88 0.80 -0.96 6.25
C SER A 88 1.57 -0.39 7.43
N LEU A 89 0.91 -0.27 8.59
CA LEU A 89 1.52 0.24 9.82
C LEU A 89 2.66 -0.66 10.31
N VAL A 90 2.46 -1.98 10.32
CA VAL A 90 3.51 -2.94 10.72
C VAL A 90 4.70 -2.83 9.78
N THR A 91 4.47 -2.74 8.47
CA THR A 91 5.54 -2.58 7.48
C THR A 91 6.31 -1.27 7.70
N PHE A 92 5.60 -0.17 7.96
CA PHE A 92 6.23 1.12 8.26
C PHE A 92 7.04 1.10 9.55
N LEU A 93 6.51 0.52 10.63
CA LEU A 93 7.23 0.37 11.90
C LEU A 93 8.48 -0.50 11.73
N PHE A 94 8.38 -1.58 10.96
CA PHE A 94 9.51 -2.45 10.66
C PHE A 94 10.59 -1.71 9.87
N ALA A 95 10.20 -1.00 8.79
CA ALA A 95 11.11 -0.18 8.02
C ALA A 95 11.79 0.89 8.90
N LYS A 96 11.01 1.62 9.71
CA LYS A 96 11.58 2.59 10.65
C LYS A 96 12.57 1.94 11.62
N GLY A 97 12.22 0.78 12.19
CA GLY A 97 13.11 0.04 13.09
C GLY A 97 14.42 -0.40 12.46
N MET A 98 14.45 -0.63 11.14
CA MET A 98 15.67 -0.96 10.39
C MET A 98 16.55 0.27 10.11
N PHE A 99 15.97 1.47 10.00
CA PHE A 99 16.67 2.68 9.57
C PHE A 99 16.87 3.75 10.67
N GLY A 100 16.26 3.60 11.87
CA GLY A 100 16.38 4.53 13.01
C GLY A 100 15.17 5.43 13.21
#